data_AF-A0A7S2P4U3-F1
#
_entry.id   AF-A0A7S2P4U3-F1
#
_cell.length_a   1.000
_cell.length_b   1.000
_cell.length_c   1.000
_cell.angle_alpha   90.00
_cell.angle_beta   90.00
_cell.angle_gamma   90.00
#
_symmetry.space_group_name_H-M   'P 1'
#
loop_
_entity.id
_entity.type
_entity.pdbx_description
1 polymer ?
#
loop_
_entity_poly.entity_id
_entity_poly.type
_entity_poly.pdbx_seq_one_letter_code
_entity_poly.pdbx_strand_id
1 'polypeptide(L)'
;GGCLLWAIALLAAGQSGAITTTYTGQYVMDGFLNLQIPIAVRSIITRLMAIVPGVIVSVLFPDRLNSLVNMVNALLGLLLPFAFTPLVKFNCSKSIMGDNASKGVEKYTLYAFAITVWAINATTISATGGGFFGDILPDMEMSLKKMLL
;
A
#
# COMPACT_ATOMS: atom_id res chain seq x y z
N GLY A 1 1.66 -21.51 25.15
CA GLY A 1 2.08 -20.10 25.28
C GLY A 1 2.04 -19.33 23.96
N GLY A 2 2.68 -19.85 22.90
CA GLY A 2 2.87 -19.11 21.63
C GLY A 2 1.61 -18.67 20.90
N CYS A 3 0.58 -19.51 20.78
CA CYS A 3 -0.63 -19.15 20.00
C CYS A 3 -1.41 -17.97 20.60
N LEU A 4 -1.42 -17.85 21.92
CA LEU A 4 -2.12 -16.78 22.63
C LEU A 4 -1.36 -15.45 22.48
N LEU A 5 -0.03 -15.50 22.55
CA LEU A 5 0.83 -14.35 22.23
C LEU A 5 0.69 -13.92 20.76
N TRP A 6 0.65 -14.86 19.83
CA TRP A 6 0.44 -14.56 18.41
C TRP A 6 -0.92 -13.92 18.14
N ALA A 7 -1.99 -14.45 18.75
CA ALA A 7 -3.34 -13.88 18.64
C ALA A 7 -3.39 -12.45 19.21
N ILE A 8 -2.80 -12.21 20.38
CA ILE A 8 -2.71 -10.87 20.98
C ILE A 8 -1.89 -9.93 20.07
N ALA A 9 -0.77 -10.40 19.53
CA ALA A 9 0.08 -9.62 18.63
C ALA A 9 -0.66 -9.22 17.34
N LEU A 10 -1.41 -10.15 16.72
CA LEU A 10 -2.24 -9.85 15.55
C LEU A 10 -3.34 -8.84 15.87
N LEU A 11 -4.01 -8.99 17.01
CA LEU A 11 -5.04 -8.05 17.45
C LEU A 11 -4.45 -6.66 17.67
N ALA A 12 -3.30 -6.57 18.34
CA ALA A 12 -2.59 -5.32 18.60
C ALA A 12 -2.13 -4.64 17.28
N ALA A 13 -1.56 -5.41 16.34
CA ALA A 13 -1.15 -4.92 15.04
C ALA A 13 -2.34 -4.36 14.23
N GLY A 14 -3.49 -5.04 14.27
CA GLY A 14 -4.72 -4.60 13.61
C GLY A 14 -5.25 -3.26 14.16
N GLN A 15 -5.19 -3.05 15.48
CA GLN A 15 -5.62 -1.77 16.07
C GLN A 15 -4.69 -0.61 15.70
N SER A 16 -3.38 -0.83 15.73
CA SER A 16 -2.39 0.19 15.35
C SER A 16 -2.57 0.67 13.90
N GLY A 17 -2.75 -0.28 12.97
CA GLY A 17 -3.01 0.04 11.56
C GLY A 17 -4.30 0.82 11.35
N ALA A 18 -5.36 0.50 12.09
CA ALA A 18 -6.64 1.20 11.99
C ALA A 18 -6.55 2.66 12.45
N ILE A 19 -5.84 2.93 13.55
CA ILE A 19 -5.64 4.29 14.09
C ILE A 19 -4.81 5.13 13.12
N THR A 20 -3.70 4.58 12.61
CA THR A 20 -2.86 5.29 11.63
C THR A 20 -3.64 5.63 10.36
N THR A 21 -4.49 4.70 9.88
CA THR A 21 -5.31 4.91 8.67
C THR A 21 -6.31 6.05 8.83
N THR A 22 -6.97 6.19 9.99
CA THR A 22 -7.94 7.26 10.23
C THR A 22 -7.27 8.63 10.34
N TYR A 23 -6.10 8.72 10.97
CA TYR A 23 -5.37 9.99 11.08
C TYR A 23 -4.70 10.39 9.77
N THR A 24 -3.95 9.50 9.12
CA THR A 24 -3.34 9.78 7.81
C THR A 24 -4.40 10.20 6.79
N GLY A 25 -5.55 9.52 6.83
CA GLY A 25 -6.66 9.89 6.02
C GLY A 25 -7.12 11.35 6.27
N GLN A 26 -7.24 11.78 7.53
CA GLN A 26 -7.70 13.14 7.87
C GLN A 26 -6.80 14.18 7.25
N TYR A 27 -5.48 14.04 7.42
CA TYR A 27 -4.52 14.95 6.81
C TYR A 27 -4.61 14.99 5.28
N VAL A 28 -4.81 13.84 4.62
CA VAL A 28 -4.97 13.79 3.16
C VAL A 28 -6.28 14.45 2.72
N MET A 29 -7.40 14.21 3.42
CA MET A 29 -8.68 14.83 3.05
C MET A 29 -8.69 16.33 3.31
N ASP A 30 -8.14 16.80 4.43
CA ASP A 30 -8.04 18.23 4.72
C ASP A 30 -7.08 18.93 3.76
N GLY A 31 -5.98 18.27 3.40
CA GLY A 31 -4.98 18.82 2.48
C GLY A 31 -5.41 18.85 1.01
N PHE A 32 -6.06 17.78 0.52
CA PHE A 32 -6.40 17.64 -0.91
C PHE A 32 -7.87 17.92 -1.25
N LEU A 33 -8.82 17.60 -0.37
CA LEU A 33 -10.27 17.70 -0.63
C LEU A 33 -10.97 18.79 0.21
N ASN A 34 -10.29 19.37 1.21
CA ASN A 34 -10.83 20.33 2.18
C ASN A 34 -12.19 19.90 2.76
N LEU A 35 -12.32 18.59 3.07
CA LEU A 35 -13.56 17.96 3.48
C LEU A 35 -13.47 17.45 4.92
N GLN A 36 -14.21 18.09 5.83
CA GLN A 36 -14.20 17.76 7.25
C GLN A 36 -15.31 16.75 7.59
N ILE A 37 -14.96 15.47 7.62
CA ILE A 37 -15.85 14.37 8.03
C ILE A 37 -15.48 13.92 9.46
N PRO A 38 -16.45 13.65 10.35
CA PRO A 38 -16.20 13.08 11.66
C PRO A 38 -15.43 11.75 11.59
N ILE A 39 -14.47 11.57 12.51
CA ILE A 39 -13.54 10.43 12.57
C ILE A 39 -14.27 9.08 12.63
N ALA A 40 -15.34 9.00 13.42
CA ALA A 40 -16.11 7.77 13.61
C ALA A 40 -16.79 7.30 12.31
N VAL A 41 -17.48 8.22 11.63
CA VAL A 41 -18.18 7.93 10.36
C VAL A 41 -17.17 7.48 9.31
N ARG A 42 -16.05 8.21 9.22
CA ARG A 42 -14.97 7.87 8.29
C ARG A 42 -14.37 6.49 8.56
N SER A 43 -14.10 6.16 9.81
CA SER A 43 -13.51 4.86 10.19
C SER A 43 -14.43 3.70 9.82
N ILE A 44 -15.75 3.87 10.00
CA ILE A 44 -16.73 2.86 9.62
C ILE A 44 -16.73 2.69 8.09
N ILE A 45 -16.81 3.78 7.33
CA ILE A 45 -16.84 3.72 5.86
C ILE A 45 -15.58 3.04 5.31
N THR A 46 -14.38 3.45 5.74
CA THR A 46 -13.13 2.86 5.24
C THR A 46 -12.96 1.40 5.65
N ARG A 47 -13.42 1.03 6.86
CA ARG A 47 -13.43 -0.39 7.28
C ARG A 47 -14.39 -1.22 6.46
N LEU A 48 -15.60 -0.73 6.18
CA LEU A 48 -16.56 -1.43 5.33
C LEU A 48 -15.99 -1.61 3.93
N MET A 49 -15.41 -0.55 3.34
CA MET A 49 -14.77 -0.66 2.02
C MET A 49 -13.60 -1.64 1.98
N ALA A 50 -12.83 -1.76 3.08
CA ALA A 50 -11.72 -2.71 3.17
C ALA A 50 -12.19 -4.17 3.39
N ILE A 51 -13.23 -4.38 4.20
CA ILE A 51 -13.71 -5.72 4.59
C ILE A 51 -14.54 -6.35 3.47
N VAL A 52 -15.37 -5.57 2.76
CA VAL A 52 -16.28 -6.07 1.71
C VAL A 52 -15.57 -6.94 0.66
N PRO A 53 -14.47 -6.52 -0.01
CA PRO A 53 -13.81 -7.36 -1.00
C PRO A 53 -13.18 -8.62 -0.38
N GLY A 54 -12.65 -8.52 0.84
CA GLY A 54 -12.08 -9.65 1.55
C GLY A 54 -13.13 -10.72 1.89
N VAL A 55 -14.30 -10.29 2.36
CA VAL A 55 -15.42 -11.20 2.70
C VAL A 55 -15.99 -11.85 1.44
N ILE A 56 -16.20 -11.08 0.35
CA ILE A 56 -16.71 -11.63 -0.91
C ILE A 56 -15.78 -12.73 -1.44
N VAL A 57 -14.47 -12.47 -1.47
CA VAL A 57 -13.49 -13.47 -1.92
C VAL A 57 -13.41 -14.64 -0.95
N SER A 58 -13.46 -14.41 0.36
CA SER A 58 -13.42 -15.50 1.35
C SER A 58 -14.61 -16.45 1.25
N VAL A 59 -15.79 -15.98 0.83
CA VAL A 59 -17.01 -16.80 0.72
C VAL A 59 -17.07 -17.51 -0.63
N LEU A 60 -16.72 -16.84 -1.72
CA LEU A 60 -16.85 -17.39 -3.08
C LEU A 60 -15.61 -18.20 -3.51
N PHE A 61 -14.42 -17.82 -3.04
CA PHE A 61 -13.13 -18.37 -3.48
C PHE A 61 -12.12 -18.42 -2.31
N PRO A 62 -12.33 -19.30 -1.32
CA PRO A 62 -11.48 -19.36 -0.12
C PRO A 62 -9.99 -19.58 -0.44
N ASP A 63 -9.69 -20.35 -1.49
CA ASP A 63 -8.31 -20.63 -1.92
C ASP A 63 -7.59 -19.40 -2.51
N ARG A 64 -8.33 -18.36 -2.91
CA ARG A 64 -7.78 -17.16 -3.56
C ARG A 64 -7.51 -16.00 -2.62
N LEU A 65 -7.69 -16.19 -1.30
CA LEU A 65 -7.45 -15.12 -0.32
C LEU A 65 -5.98 -14.65 -0.34
N ASN A 66 -5.03 -15.58 -0.50
CA ASN A 66 -3.61 -15.24 -0.62
C ASN A 66 -3.33 -14.42 -1.89
N SER A 67 -3.98 -14.76 -3.01
CA SER A 67 -3.87 -13.99 -4.25
C SER A 67 -4.40 -12.57 -4.08
N LEU A 68 -5.52 -12.38 -3.38
CA LEU A 68 -6.05 -11.04 -3.07
C LEU A 68 -5.07 -10.23 -2.24
N VAL A 69 -4.47 -10.83 -1.20
CA VAL A 69 -3.46 -10.16 -0.36
C VAL A 69 -2.22 -9.78 -1.19
N ASN A 70 -1.75 -10.67 -2.07
CA ASN A 70 -0.64 -10.38 -2.96
C ASN A 70 -0.95 -9.22 -3.92
N MET A 71 -2.17 -9.17 -4.48
CA MET A 71 -2.60 -8.05 -5.32
C MET A 71 -2.61 -6.73 -4.57
N VAL A 72 -3.11 -6.69 -3.33
CA VAL A 72 -3.10 -5.48 -2.50
C VAL A 72 -1.66 -5.03 -2.20
N ASN A 73 -0.76 -5.96 -1.88
CA ASN A 73 0.65 -5.66 -1.66
C ASN A 73 1.34 -5.11 -2.91
N ALA A 74 1.03 -5.65 -4.09
CA ALA A 74 1.56 -5.14 -5.35
C ALA A 74 1.05 -3.73 -5.68
N LEU A 75 -0.24 -3.47 -5.46
CA LEU A 75 -0.82 -2.13 -5.61
C LEU A 75 -0.18 -1.13 -4.64
N LEU A 76 0.07 -1.53 -3.39
CA LEU A 76 0.78 -0.70 -2.41
C LEU A 76 2.21 -0.37 -2.87
N GLY A 77 2.91 -1.36 -3.42
CA GLY A 77 4.23 -1.17 -4.03
C GLY A 77 4.21 -0.15 -5.17
N LEU A 78 3.16 -0.16 -6.00
CA LEU A 78 2.98 0.85 -7.05
C LEU A 78 2.75 2.25 -6.47
N LEU A 79 1.95 2.38 -5.41
CA LEU A 79 1.63 3.68 -4.80
C LEU A 79 2.81 4.32 -4.05
N LEU A 80 3.70 3.50 -3.48
CA LEU A 80 4.83 3.97 -2.67
C LEU A 80 5.76 4.96 -3.40
N PRO A 81 6.30 4.69 -4.61
CA PRO A 81 7.15 5.64 -5.33
C PRO A 81 6.42 6.95 -5.66
N PHE A 82 5.14 6.91 -6.01
CA PHE A 82 4.35 8.11 -6.29
C PHE A 82 4.16 8.99 -5.06
N ALA A 83 4.02 8.41 -3.87
CA ALA A 83 3.96 9.16 -2.62
C ALA A 83 5.36 9.65 -2.17
N PHE A 84 6.39 8.84 -2.39
CA PHE A 84 7.74 9.12 -1.89
C PHE A 84 8.48 10.19 -2.71
N THR A 85 8.35 10.20 -4.04
CA THR A 85 8.99 11.20 -4.91
C THR A 85 8.65 12.66 -4.55
N PRO A 86 7.37 13.07 -4.40
CA PRO A 86 7.04 14.44 -4.00
C PRO A 86 7.52 14.75 -2.58
N LEU A 87 7.48 13.78 -1.66
CA LEU A 87 7.98 13.96 -0.29
C LEU A 87 9.47 14.31 -0.28
N VAL A 88 10.31 13.58 -1.02
CA VAL A 88 11.74 13.86 -1.15
C VAL A 88 11.98 15.23 -1.79
N LYS A 89 11.21 15.57 -2.83
CA LYS A 89 11.29 16.88 -3.49
C LYS A 89 10.96 18.02 -2.52
N PHE A 90 9.94 17.87 -1.69
CA PHE A 90 9.54 18.87 -0.71
C PHE A 90 10.57 19.00 0.42
N ASN A 91 11.14 17.88 0.88
CA ASN A 91 12.18 17.88 1.91
C ASN A 91 13.49 18.55 1.45
N CYS A 92 13.81 18.44 0.15
CA CYS A 92 14.99 19.09 -0.44
C CYS A 92 14.73 20.52 -0.94
N SER A 93 13.47 21.00 -0.89
CA SER A 93 13.10 22.32 -1.42
C SER A 93 13.25 23.40 -0.35
N LYS A 94 14.16 24.35 -0.60
CA LYS A 94 14.33 25.55 0.25
C LYS A 94 13.05 26.41 0.30
N SER A 95 12.19 26.33 -0.72
CA SER A 95 10.92 27.07 -0.77
C SER A 95 9.92 26.56 0.29
N ILE A 96 9.95 25.27 0.63
CA ILE A 96 8.99 24.65 1.56
C ILE A 96 9.58 24.48 2.95
N MET A 97 10.82 23.98 3.05
CA MET A 97 11.49 23.75 4.34
C MET A 97 12.34 24.92 4.85
N GLY A 98 12.50 25.99 4.06
CA GLY A 98 13.33 27.13 4.43
C GLY A 98 14.79 26.71 4.67
N ASP A 99 15.36 27.14 5.79
CA ASP A 99 16.76 26.85 6.11
C ASP A 99 17.02 25.41 6.55
N ASN A 100 15.98 24.69 6.97
CA ASN A 100 16.02 23.28 7.37
C ASN A 100 15.94 22.29 6.19
N ALA A 101 15.90 22.78 4.95
CA ALA A 101 15.90 21.90 3.78
C ALA A 101 17.17 21.05 3.73
N SER A 102 17.03 19.75 3.44
CA SER A 102 18.16 18.83 3.35
C SER A 102 19.15 19.26 2.28
N LYS A 103 20.41 19.38 2.67
CA LYS A 103 21.53 19.88 1.84
C LYS A 103 22.72 18.92 1.88
N GLY A 104 23.58 19.01 0.88
CA GLY A 104 24.80 18.19 0.81
C GLY A 104 24.49 16.69 0.85
N VAL A 105 25.09 15.98 1.80
CA VAL A 105 25.02 14.52 1.92
C VAL A 105 23.58 14.02 2.10
N GLU A 106 22.78 14.66 2.96
CA GLU A 106 21.39 14.25 3.23
C GLU A 106 20.54 14.23 1.97
N LYS A 107 20.71 15.23 1.11
CA LYS A 107 20.02 15.30 -0.18
C LYS A 107 20.41 14.11 -1.07
N TYR A 108 21.70 13.81 -1.20
CA TYR A 108 22.14 12.66 -1.99
C TYR A 108 21.61 11.34 -1.43
N THR A 109 21.60 11.17 -0.10
CA THR A 109 21.04 9.97 0.54
C THR A 109 19.55 9.82 0.24
N LEU A 110 18.77 10.90 0.31
CA LEU A 110 17.32 10.87 0.02
C LEU A 110 17.04 10.54 -1.45
N TYR A 111 17.80 11.14 -2.38
CA TYR A 111 17.65 10.82 -3.81
C TYR A 111 18.10 9.39 -4.13
N ALA A 112 19.19 8.91 -3.53
CA ALA A 112 19.64 7.53 -3.68
C ALA A 112 18.55 6.56 -3.18
N PHE A 113 17.99 6.82 -1.99
CA PHE A 113 16.91 6.00 -1.45
C PHE A 113 15.66 6.03 -2.33
N ALA A 114 15.30 7.20 -2.87
CA ALA A 114 14.17 7.33 -3.81
C ALA A 114 14.37 6.48 -5.08
N ILE A 115 15.59 6.49 -5.65
CA ILE A 115 15.95 5.67 -6.80
C ILE A 115 15.89 4.18 -6.42
N THR A 116 16.38 3.80 -5.23
CA THR A 116 16.30 2.42 -4.75
C THR A 116 14.86 1.95 -4.59
N VAL A 117 13.97 2.76 -4.00
CA VAL A 117 12.54 2.44 -3.87
C VAL A 117 11.91 2.25 -5.25
N TRP A 118 12.22 3.12 -6.21
CA TRP A 118 11.78 2.97 -7.60
C TRP A 118 12.28 1.68 -8.24
N ALA A 119 13.58 1.38 -8.09
CA ALA A 119 14.19 0.18 -8.64
C ALA A 119 13.58 -1.09 -8.06
N ILE A 120 13.41 -1.16 -6.73
CA ILE A 120 12.82 -2.31 -6.05
C ILE A 120 11.35 -2.50 -6.46
N ASN A 121 10.54 -1.43 -6.45
CA ASN A 121 9.13 -1.59 -6.82
C ASN A 121 8.98 -1.93 -8.31
N ALA A 122 9.82 -1.38 -9.20
CA ALA A 122 9.83 -1.73 -10.61
C ALA A 122 10.21 -3.20 -10.84
N THR A 123 11.24 -3.71 -10.16
CA THR A 123 11.63 -5.13 -10.28
C THR A 123 10.61 -6.05 -9.67
N THR A 124 10.04 -5.73 -8.50
CA THR A 124 8.99 -6.55 -7.86
C THR A 124 7.73 -6.63 -8.73
N ILE A 125 7.32 -5.54 -9.39
CA ILE A 125 6.14 -5.54 -10.25
C ILE A 125 6.41 -6.22 -11.60
N SER A 126 7.63 -6.07 -12.16
CA SER A 126 8.00 -6.59 -13.49
C SER A 126 8.53 -8.01 -13.49
N ALA A 127 9.04 -8.53 -12.36
CA ALA A 127 9.61 -9.87 -12.30
C ALA A 127 8.52 -10.96 -12.30
N THR A 128 8.73 -12.00 -13.10
CA THR A 128 7.89 -13.21 -13.12
C THR A 128 7.97 -13.90 -11.75
N GLY A 129 6.84 -14.03 -11.04
CA GLY A 129 6.75 -14.48 -9.64
C GLY A 129 6.58 -13.38 -8.59
N GLY A 130 6.47 -12.10 -9.00
CA GLY A 130 6.27 -10.93 -8.12
C GLY A 130 4.81 -10.58 -7.80
N GLY A 131 3.84 -11.45 -8.10
CA GLY A 131 2.45 -11.33 -7.60
C GLY A 131 1.50 -10.42 -8.38
N PHE A 132 1.95 -9.67 -9.40
CA PHE A 132 1.05 -8.82 -10.22
C PHE A 132 1.11 -9.15 -11.71
N PHE A 133 2.06 -8.63 -12.50
CA PHE A 133 2.11 -8.99 -13.93
C PHE A 133 2.64 -10.41 -14.17
N GLY A 134 3.56 -10.90 -13.33
CA GLY A 134 4.17 -12.23 -13.47
C GLY A 134 3.21 -13.42 -13.32
N ASP A 135 2.19 -13.30 -12.46
CA ASP A 135 1.24 -14.39 -12.16
C ASP A 135 -0.07 -14.27 -12.95
N ILE A 136 -0.43 -13.07 -13.43
CA ILE A 136 -1.63 -12.85 -14.26
C ILE A 136 -1.43 -13.40 -15.69
N LEU A 137 -0.20 -13.38 -16.23
CA LEU A 137 0.07 -13.93 -17.57
C LEU A 137 -0.15 -15.45 -17.68
N PRO A 138 0.38 -16.32 -16.79
CA PRO A 138 0.19 -17.77 -16.91
C PRO A 138 -1.25 -18.24 -16.64
N ASP A 139 -1.99 -17.58 -15.75
CA ASP A 139 -3.39 -17.93 -15.48
C ASP A 139 -4.33 -17.56 -16.62
N MET A 140 -4.05 -16.45 -17.33
CA MET A 140 -4.82 -16.05 -18.50
C MET A 140 -4.57 -16.99 -19.68
N GLU A 141 -3.34 -17.47 -19.87
CA GLU A 141 -2.99 -18.45 -20.91
C GLU A 141 -3.67 -19.81 -20.67
N MET A 142 -3.76 -20.25 -19.41
CA MET A 142 -4.40 -21.51 -19.03
C MET A 142 -5.94 -21.43 -19.08
N SER A 143 -6.53 -20.28 -18.77
CA SER A 143 -7.98 -20.05 -18.89
C SER A 143 -8.43 -19.95 -20.36
N LEU A 144 -7.63 -19.30 -21.21
CA LEU A 144 -7.87 -19.21 -22.66
C LEU A 144 -7.79 -20.59 -23.33
N LYS A 145 -6.81 -21.43 -22.94
CA LYS A 145 -6.72 -22.82 -23.41
C LYS A 145 -7.90 -23.71 -22.99
N LYS A 146 -8.50 -23.48 -21.82
CA LYS A 146 -9.69 -24.23 -21.35
C LYS A 146 -11.00 -23.76 -21.98
N MET A 147 -11.03 -22.58 -22.61
CA MET A 147 -12.21 -22.02 -23.26
C MET A 147 -12.21 -22.25 -24.79
N LEU A 148 -11.04 -22.52 -25.38
CA LEU A 148 -10.86 -22.87 -26.79
C LEU A 148 -10.77 -24.39 -27.07
N LEU A 149 -10.90 -25.23 -26.04
CA LEU A 149 -11.04 -26.70 -26.11
C LEU A 149 -12.37 -27.10 -25.46
#